data_AF-A0A9X9A1Z9-F1
#
_entry.id   AF-A0A9X9A1Z9-F1
#
_cell.length_a   1.000
_cell.length_b   1.000
_cell.length_c   1.000
_cell.angle_alpha   90.00
_cell.angle_beta   90.00
_cell.angle_gamma   90.00
#
_symmetry.space_group_name_H-M   'P 1'
#
loop_
_entity.id
_entity.type
_entity.pdbx_description
1 polymer ?
#
loop_
_entity_poly.entity_id
_entity_poly.type
_entity_poly.pdbx_seq_one_letter_code
_entity_poly.pdbx_strand_id
1 'polypeptide(L)'
;MESCPMFDLVKTNNLSPEILGTEMGKLVRELFILRPEQVNISVYGSFKHVTNKYELQIAFLKGIFNLTEKSMLEQDPFRIGNSTGIKFVEEFAKTPYSYTAKITLFNEKESIEV
;
A
#
# COMPACT_ATOMS: atom_id res chain seq x y z
N MET A 1 -32.02 -3.50 -13.67
CA MET A 1 -30.78 -2.82 -13.26
C MET A 1 -29.65 -3.67 -13.77
N GLU A 2 -29.00 -3.21 -14.84
CA GLU A 2 -27.84 -3.90 -15.42
C GLU A 2 -26.64 -3.66 -14.49
N SER A 3 -25.97 -4.73 -14.09
CA SER A 3 -24.74 -4.69 -13.31
C SER A 3 -23.62 -4.08 -14.16
N CYS A 4 -22.99 -3.01 -13.68
CA CYS A 4 -21.78 -2.46 -14.28
C CYS A 4 -20.64 -3.50 -14.19
N PRO A 5 -20.13 -4.04 -15.31
CA PRO A 5 -19.08 -5.07 -15.29
C PRO A 5 -17.74 -4.55 -14.76
N MET A 6 -17.56 -3.23 -14.66
CA MET A 6 -16.32 -2.61 -14.19
C MET A 6 -16.07 -2.80 -12.69
N PHE A 7 -17.11 -3.14 -11.90
CA PHE A 7 -16.98 -3.48 -10.48
C PHE A 7 -16.89 -4.99 -10.21
N ASP A 8 -17.13 -5.84 -11.21
CA ASP A 8 -17.03 -7.31 -11.09
C ASP A 8 -15.60 -7.84 -11.30
N LEU A 9 -14.62 -6.97 -11.54
CA LEU A 9 -13.23 -7.32 -11.83
C LEU A 9 -12.42 -7.81 -10.63
N VAL A 10 -12.98 -7.81 -9.42
CA VAL A 10 -12.28 -8.37 -8.26
C VAL A 10 -13.23 -9.26 -7.47
N LYS A 11 -13.43 -10.49 -7.95
CA LYS A 11 -13.68 -11.61 -7.04
C LYS A 11 -12.44 -11.76 -6.14
N THR A 12 -12.40 -10.97 -5.07
CA THR A 12 -11.35 -10.78 -4.04
C THR A 12 -11.04 -12.02 -3.20
N ASN A 13 -11.27 -13.25 -3.69
CA ASN A 13 -11.15 -14.43 -2.85
C ASN A 13 -9.80 -15.15 -2.91
N ASN A 14 -8.84 -14.74 -3.76
CA ASN A 14 -7.54 -15.44 -3.87
C ASN A 14 -6.32 -14.56 -4.23
N LEU A 15 -6.38 -13.22 -4.09
CA LEU A 15 -5.17 -12.41 -4.26
C LEU A 15 -4.28 -12.56 -3.03
N SER A 16 -2.97 -12.76 -3.25
CA SER A 16 -2.03 -12.80 -2.13
C SER A 16 -2.03 -11.45 -1.41
N PRO A 17 -1.76 -11.42 -0.09
CA PRO A 17 -1.67 -10.18 0.67
C PRO A 17 -0.72 -9.16 0.04
N GLU A 18 0.37 -9.63 -0.56
CA GLU A 18 1.34 -8.79 -1.27
C GLU A 18 0.70 -8.14 -2.51
N ILE A 19 -0.02 -8.90 -3.34
CA ILE A 19 -0.71 -8.31 -4.49
C ILE A 19 -1.72 -7.25 -4.03
N LEU A 20 -2.50 -7.53 -2.98
CA LEU A 20 -3.42 -6.56 -2.40
C LEU A 20 -2.69 -5.29 -1.92
N GLY A 21 -1.56 -5.44 -1.24
CA GLY A 21 -0.74 -4.31 -0.80
C GLY A 21 -0.23 -3.45 -1.96
N THR A 22 0.22 -4.07 -3.05
CA THR A 22 0.64 -3.35 -4.26
C THR A 22 -0.50 -2.60 -4.92
N GLU A 23 -1.67 -3.23 -5.09
CA GLU A 23 -2.82 -2.55 -5.71
C GLU A 23 -3.35 -1.40 -4.84
N MET A 24 -3.42 -1.58 -3.52
CA MET A 24 -3.75 -0.49 -2.59
C MET A 24 -2.74 0.66 -2.69
N GLY A 25 -1.43 0.36 -2.76
CA GLY A 25 -0.39 1.37 -2.91
C GLY A 25 -0.53 2.18 -4.21
N LYS A 26 -0.85 1.52 -5.33
CA LYS A 26 -1.09 2.19 -6.63
C LYS A 26 -2.28 3.14 -6.55
N LEU A 27 -3.40 2.69 -5.99
CA LEU A 27 -4.61 3.51 -5.83
C LEU A 27 -4.33 4.78 -5.03
N VAL A 28 -3.61 4.66 -3.91
CA VAL A 28 -3.27 5.84 -3.09
C VAL A 28 -2.29 6.77 -3.83
N ARG A 29 -1.35 6.21 -4.61
CA ARG A 29 -0.46 7.02 -5.44
C ARG A 29 -1.19 7.80 -6.54
N GLU A 30 -2.24 7.24 -7.13
CA GLU A 30 -3.06 7.95 -8.13
C GLU A 30 -3.78 9.17 -7.53
N LEU A 31 -4.06 9.14 -6.22
CA LEU A 31 -4.70 10.24 -5.49
C LEU A 31 -3.71 11.31 -4.98
N PHE A 32 -2.41 11.02 -4.96
CA PHE A 32 -1.38 11.92 -4.43
C PHE A 32 -0.45 12.34 -5.57
N ILE A 33 -0.57 13.57 -6.08
CA ILE A 33 0.09 13.97 -7.33
C ILE A 33 1.61 14.06 -7.14
N LEU A 34 2.04 14.72 -6.07
CA LEU A 34 3.46 14.95 -5.81
C LEU A 34 4.14 13.72 -5.18
N ARG A 35 5.46 13.67 -5.18
CA ARG A 35 6.18 12.60 -4.48
C ARG A 35 5.96 12.75 -2.96
N PRO A 36 5.63 11.67 -2.23
CA PRO A 36 5.54 11.72 -0.79
C PRO A 36 6.93 11.82 -0.16
N GLU A 37 7.04 12.60 0.90
CA GLU A 37 8.22 12.68 1.77
C GLU A 37 8.05 11.76 2.99
N GLN A 38 6.81 11.43 3.33
CA GLN A 38 6.51 10.44 4.35
C GLN A 38 5.36 9.53 3.94
N VAL A 39 5.51 8.26 4.29
CA VAL A 39 4.56 7.18 4.03
C VAL A 39 4.28 6.48 5.34
N ASN A 40 3.04 6.55 5.81
CA ASN A 40 2.58 5.81 6.98
C ASN A 40 1.58 4.75 6.51
N ILE A 41 1.85 3.50 6.83
CA ILE A 41 0.98 2.37 6.51
C ILE A 41 0.59 1.69 7.82
N SER A 42 -0.70 1.71 8.15
CA SER A 42 -1.27 0.97 9.26
C SER A 42 -2.06 -0.21 8.71
N VAL A 43 -1.75 -1.44 9.12
CA VAL A 43 -2.44 -2.64 8.65
C VAL A 43 -3.32 -3.27 9.74
N TYR A 44 -4.47 -3.78 9.32
CA TYR A 44 -5.52 -4.30 10.17
C TYR A 44 -5.95 -5.72 9.74
N GLY A 45 -6.74 -6.39 10.57
CA GLY A 45 -7.27 -7.72 10.28
C GLY A 45 -6.19 -8.76 9.93
N SER A 46 -6.45 -9.55 8.90
CA SER A 46 -5.59 -10.61 8.37
C SER A 46 -4.24 -10.13 7.82
N PHE A 47 -4.07 -8.85 7.49
CA PHE A 47 -2.73 -8.35 7.11
C PHE A 47 -1.71 -8.51 8.24
N LYS A 48 -2.15 -8.44 9.50
CA LYS A 48 -1.26 -8.64 10.67
C LYS A 48 -0.75 -10.06 10.81
N HIS A 49 -1.43 -11.02 10.20
CA HIS A 49 -1.13 -12.45 10.28
C HIS A 49 -0.34 -12.95 9.07
N VAL A 50 0.06 -12.06 8.16
CA VAL A 50 0.90 -12.41 7.02
C VAL A 50 2.28 -12.85 7.51
N THR A 51 2.69 -14.06 7.13
CA THR A 51 3.96 -14.67 7.56
C THR A 51 5.16 -13.83 7.14
N ASN A 52 5.14 -13.29 5.92
CA ASN A 52 6.22 -12.46 5.39
C ASN A 52 5.85 -10.97 5.39
N LYS A 53 6.01 -10.34 6.56
CA LYS A 53 5.72 -8.91 6.76
C LYS A 53 6.61 -8.00 5.92
N TYR A 54 7.85 -8.42 5.68
CA TYR A 54 8.81 -7.66 4.87
C TYR A 54 8.35 -7.55 3.41
N GLU A 55 7.92 -8.66 2.82
CA GLU A 55 7.35 -8.66 1.45
C GLU A 55 6.07 -7.85 1.37
N LEU A 56 5.21 -7.89 2.40
CA LEU A 56 4.01 -7.06 2.45
C LEU A 56 4.35 -5.56 2.45
N GLN A 57 5.33 -5.14 3.27
CA GLN A 57 5.80 -3.76 3.30
C GLN A 57 6.35 -3.32 1.94
N ILE A 58 7.21 -4.15 1.34
CA ILE A 58 7.73 -3.94 -0.01
C ILE A 58 6.58 -3.80 -1.02
N ALA A 59 5.55 -4.63 -0.91
CA ALA A 59 4.45 -4.63 -1.85
C ALA A 59 3.69 -3.30 -1.84
N PHE A 60 3.40 -2.73 -0.67
CA PHE A 60 2.83 -1.38 -0.57
C PHE A 60 3.75 -0.33 -1.20
N LEU A 61 5.05 -0.37 -0.90
CA LEU A 61 6.01 0.60 -1.42
C LEU A 61 6.19 0.48 -2.94
N LYS A 62 6.14 -0.73 -3.50
CA LYS A 62 6.10 -0.97 -4.96
C LYS A 62 4.95 -0.21 -5.60
N GLY A 63 3.75 -0.31 -5.01
CA GLY A 63 2.57 0.41 -5.50
C GLY A 63 2.71 1.93 -5.37
N ILE A 64 3.12 2.40 -4.19
CA ILE A 64 3.19 3.84 -3.87
C ILE A 64 4.24 4.56 -4.74
N PHE A 65 5.40 3.96 -4.95
CA PHE A 65 6.49 4.58 -5.71
C PHE A 65 6.60 4.09 -7.16
N ASN A 66 5.67 3.25 -7.61
CA ASN A 66 5.71 2.59 -8.91
C ASN A 66 7.07 1.92 -9.19
N LEU A 67 7.60 1.22 -8.19
CA LEU A 67 8.90 0.56 -8.30
C LEU A 67 8.81 -0.65 -9.22
N THR A 68 9.78 -0.76 -10.11
CA THR A 68 10.02 -1.95 -10.91
C THR A 68 10.95 -2.92 -10.18
N GLU A 69 10.92 -4.20 -10.54
CA GLU A 69 11.88 -5.19 -9.99
C GLU A 69 13.33 -4.73 -10.17
N LYS A 70 13.64 -4.12 -11.31
CA LYS A 70 14.96 -3.54 -11.59
C LYS A 70 15.33 -2.44 -10.57
N SER A 71 14.43 -1.51 -10.28
CA SER A 71 14.71 -0.43 -9.30
C SER A 71 14.92 -0.93 -7.88
N MET A 72 14.33 -2.08 -7.52
CA MET A 72 14.51 -2.70 -6.21
C MET A 72 15.82 -3.47 -6.04
N LEU A 73 16.39 -3.96 -7.14
CA LEU A 73 17.73 -4.55 -7.12
C LEU A 73 18.82 -3.47 -6.99
N GLU A 74 18.53 -2.27 -7.49
CA GLU A 74 19.46 -1.14 -7.49
C GLU A 74 19.37 -0.28 -6.22
N GLN A 75 18.25 -0.32 -5.49
CA GLN A 75 18.01 0.53 -4.32
C GLN A 75 17.23 -0.20 -3.22
N ASP A 76 17.62 0.04 -1.97
CA ASP A 76 16.84 -0.37 -0.81
C ASP A 76 15.45 0.30 -0.86
N PRO A 77 14.35 -0.46 -0.90
CA PRO A 77 13.00 0.09 -0.95
C PRO A 77 12.63 0.91 0.28
N PHE A 78 13.38 0.81 1.39
CA PHE A 78 13.20 1.68 2.55
C PHE A 78 14.04 2.97 2.50
N ARG A 79 14.87 3.13 1.45
CA ARG A 79 15.71 4.31 1.21
C ARG A 79 15.37 5.00 -0.11
N ILE A 80 14.09 4.98 -0.51
CA ILE A 80 13.60 5.55 -1.76
C ILE A 80 13.78 7.07 -1.77
N GLY A 81 14.91 7.53 -2.32
CA GLY A 81 15.38 8.90 -2.14
C GLY A 81 15.80 9.13 -0.68
N ASN A 82 16.97 9.73 -0.46
CA ASN A 82 17.63 9.87 0.86
C ASN A 82 16.83 10.61 1.97
N SER A 83 15.54 10.89 1.77
CA SER A 83 14.70 11.70 2.66
C SER A 83 13.28 11.15 2.91
N THR A 84 12.86 10.03 2.30
CA THR A 84 11.48 9.56 2.50
C THR A 84 11.35 8.77 3.80
N GLY A 85 10.59 9.29 4.78
CA GLY A 85 10.28 8.60 6.02
C GLY A 85 9.21 7.52 5.81
N ILE A 86 9.52 6.26 6.12
CA ILE A 86 8.56 5.15 5.97
C ILE A 86 8.24 4.58 7.35
N LYS A 87 6.96 4.49 7.68
CA LYS A 87 6.46 3.88 8.90
C LYS A 87 5.43 2.80 8.57
N PHE A 88 5.60 1.63 9.15
CA PHE A 88 4.65 0.52 9.04
C PHE A 88 4.22 0.07 10.43
N VAL A 89 2.91 0.02 10.68
CA VAL A 89 2.34 -0.30 12.00
C VAL A 89 1.25 -1.36 11.87
N GLU A 90 1.22 -2.29 12.81
CA GLU A 90 0.14 -3.25 12.98
C GLU A 90 -0.84 -2.75 14.02
N GLU A 91 -2.11 -2.61 13.64
CA GLU A 91 -3.11 -1.97 14.49
C GLU A 91 -4.17 -2.96 14.96
N PHE A 92 -4.51 -2.92 16.25
CA PHE A 92 -5.52 -3.81 16.85
C PHE A 92 -6.93 -3.18 16.82
N ALA A 93 -7.58 -3.21 15.65
CA ALA A 93 -8.98 -2.82 15.49
C ALA A 93 -9.80 -3.87 14.73
N LYS A 94 -11.11 -3.91 14.99
CA LYS A 94 -12.08 -4.71 14.23
C LYS A 94 -12.45 -3.95 12.95
N THR A 95 -12.21 -4.55 11.79
CA THR A 95 -12.49 -3.95 10.48
C THR A 95 -13.61 -4.70 9.77
N PRO A 96 -14.37 -4.05 8.87
CA PRO A 96 -15.41 -4.71 8.08
C PRO A 96 -14.85 -5.78 7.11
N TYR A 97 -13.60 -5.62 6.69
CA TYR A 97 -12.92 -6.52 5.76
C TYR A 97 -11.66 -7.11 6.40
N SER A 98 -11.31 -8.33 6.00
CA SER A 98 -10.15 -9.06 6.53
C SER A 98 -8.83 -8.42 6.16
N TYR A 99 -8.69 -7.89 4.95
CA TYR A 99 -7.50 -7.18 4.49
C TYR A 99 -7.82 -5.69 4.42
N THR A 100 -7.42 -4.95 5.45
CA THR A 100 -7.64 -3.51 5.54
C THR A 100 -6.35 -2.81 5.90
N ALA A 101 -6.05 -1.72 5.21
CA ALA A 101 -4.93 -0.85 5.50
C ALA A 101 -5.42 0.60 5.52
N LYS A 102 -4.78 1.43 6.34
CA LYS A 102 -4.90 2.88 6.31
C LYS A 102 -3.56 3.42 5.85
N ILE A 103 -3.57 4.19 4.77
CA ILE A 103 -2.34 4.71 4.16
C ILE A 103 -2.41 6.24 4.20
N THR A 104 -1.39 6.84 4.80
CA THR A 104 -1.21 8.28 4.81
C THR A 104 0.03 8.64 4.01
N LEU A 105 -0.13 9.48 3.01
CA LEU A 105 0.95 10.09 2.25
C LEU A 105 0.99 11.57 2.56
N PHE A 106 2.18 12.13 2.77
CA PHE A 106 2.33 13.57 2.88
C PHE A 106 3.68 14.08 2.40
N ASN A 107 3.69 15.36 2.05
CA ASN A 107 4.86 16.19 1.82
C ASN A 107 4.58 17.60 2.36
N GLU A 108 5.48 18.56 2.12
CA GLU A 108 5.31 19.95 2.56
C GLU A 108 4.02 20.65 2.06
N LYS A 109 3.40 20.16 0.97
CA LYS A 109 2.31 20.85 0.27
C LYS A 109 0.94 20.21 0.49
N GLU A 110 0.89 18.90 0.64
CA GLU A 110 -0.35 18.13 0.70
C GLU A 110 -0.21 16.86 1.54
N SER A 111 -1.35 16.42 2.06
CA SER A 111 -1.49 15.14 2.74
C SER A 111 -2.80 14.47 2.34
N ILE A 112 -2.79 13.16 2.15
CA ILE A 112 -4.00 12.35 1.99
C ILE A 112 -4.00 11.19 2.98
N GLU A 113 -5.19 10.75 3.38
CA GLU A 113 -5.42 9.51 4.12
C GLU A 113 -6.52 8.72 3.41
N VAL A 114 -6.27 7.43 3.21
CA VAL A 114 -7.18 6.47 2.55
C VAL A 114 -7.26 5.21 3.39
#